data_AF-A0AAW0E745-F1
#
_entry.id   AF-A0AAW0E745-F1
#
_cell.length_a   1.000
_cell.length_b   1.000
_cell.length_c   1.000
_cell.angle_alpha   90.00
_cell.angle_beta   90.00
_cell.angle_gamma   90.00
#
_symmetry.space_group_name_H-M   'P 1'
#
loop_
_entity.id
_entity.type
_entity.pdbx_description
1 polymer ?
#
loop_
_entity_poly.entity_id
_entity_poly.type
_entity_poly.pdbx_seq_one_letter_code
_entity_poly.pdbx_strand_id
1 'polypeptide(L)'
;MVFYAYISETRDDNTWRIVMAFADSSTADEWWRAISGSNNSLLADIRRVTPEMYIHNAAVFNVYNFFIDTRITDISQKFKGRLILTLQNDRGGRGINIFPKQRVTDLVSGNWFYIRSSVDPEMYWHYETKGGYPRISVSRTGRSLFCVTATNVPSRTVMIGSDTVKLSMWSAGNVVIDSEGLLTNGVQAQWSFTFGDLAAGRFVPTDSGLLFDNIDNDGPKRPGWELVN
;
A
#
# COMPACT_ATOMS: atom_id res chain seq x y z
N MET A 1 11.54 1.35 6.95
CA MET A 1 11.47 1.24 8.43
C MET A 1 10.72 -0.04 8.72
N VAL A 2 11.16 -0.84 9.70
CA VAL A 2 10.47 -2.07 10.10
C VAL A 2 9.01 -1.75 10.44
N PHE A 3 8.09 -2.57 9.94
CA PHE A 3 6.66 -2.45 10.21
C PHE A 3 6.19 -3.60 11.10
N TYR A 4 5.47 -3.29 12.16
CA TYR A 4 4.94 -4.25 13.11
C TYR A 4 3.43 -4.40 12.96
N ALA A 5 2.92 -5.61 13.12
CA ALA A 5 1.49 -5.86 13.24
C ALA A 5 1.23 -6.95 14.26
N TYR A 6 0.03 -6.94 14.83
CA TYR A 6 -0.46 -8.02 15.68
C TYR A 6 -1.30 -8.99 14.88
N ILE A 7 -1.20 -10.27 15.21
CA ILE A 7 -2.19 -11.27 14.83
C ILE A 7 -2.60 -12.09 16.06
N SER A 8 -3.91 -12.17 16.31
CA SER A 8 -4.46 -12.89 17.45
C SER A 8 -5.36 -14.05 17.02
N GLU A 9 -5.51 -15.03 17.89
CA GLU A 9 -6.54 -16.06 17.77
C GLU A 9 -7.94 -15.45 17.94
N THR A 10 -8.93 -16.02 17.24
CA THR A 10 -10.35 -15.65 17.35
C THR A 10 -11.08 -16.30 18.53
N ARG A 11 -10.65 -17.49 18.96
CA ARG A 11 -11.30 -18.27 20.03
C ARG A 11 -11.17 -17.64 21.42
N ASP A 12 -9.99 -17.10 21.75
CA ASP A 12 -9.69 -16.55 23.08
C ASP A 12 -8.61 -15.46 23.01
N ASP A 13 -8.42 -14.73 24.12
CA ASP A 13 -7.45 -13.63 24.23
C ASP A 13 -6.12 -14.04 24.87
N ASN A 14 -5.92 -15.34 25.12
CA ASN A 14 -4.74 -15.84 25.84
C ASN A 14 -3.75 -16.53 24.89
N THR A 15 -4.26 -17.33 23.95
CA THR A 15 -3.47 -18.22 23.09
C THR A 15 -3.09 -17.58 21.76
N TRP A 16 -1.98 -18.05 21.17
CA TRP A 16 -1.52 -17.70 19.81
C TRP A 16 -1.54 -16.21 19.47
N ARG A 17 -1.12 -15.38 20.41
CA ARG A 17 -0.85 -13.96 20.18
C ARG A 17 0.53 -13.83 19.56
N ILE A 18 0.60 -13.32 18.34
CA ILE A 18 1.84 -13.24 17.57
C ILE A 18 2.07 -11.79 17.17
N VAL A 19 3.32 -11.34 17.33
CA VAL A 19 3.81 -10.11 16.73
C VAL A 19 4.47 -10.47 15.41
N MET A 20 4.06 -9.78 14.35
CA MET A 20 4.64 -9.88 13.02
C MET A 20 5.53 -8.66 12.80
N ALA A 21 6.80 -8.88 12.48
CA ALA A 21 7.74 -7.82 12.12
C ALA A 21 8.12 -7.97 10.65
N PHE A 22 7.71 -7.01 9.83
CA PHE A 22 7.97 -6.93 8.40
C PHE A 22 9.12 -5.97 8.12
N ALA A 23 9.87 -6.19 7.03
CA ALA A 23 10.94 -5.28 6.59
C ALA A 23 10.46 -3.82 6.43
N ASP A 24 9.22 -3.66 5.95
CA ASP A 24 8.49 -2.42 5.76
C ASP A 24 6.99 -2.68 5.61
N SER A 25 6.19 -1.61 5.53
CA SER A 25 4.74 -1.72 5.37
C SER A 25 4.32 -2.32 4.03
N SER A 26 5.09 -2.10 2.95
CA SER A 26 4.76 -2.70 1.64
C SER A 26 4.89 -4.22 1.67
N THR A 27 5.87 -4.75 2.41
CA THR A 27 6.01 -6.19 2.64
C THR A 27 4.79 -6.76 3.40
N ALA A 28 4.21 -6.00 4.34
CA ALA A 28 3.01 -6.43 5.05
C ALA A 28 1.77 -6.48 4.14
N ASP A 29 1.64 -5.49 3.24
CA ASP A 29 0.58 -5.47 2.23
C ASP A 29 0.76 -6.60 1.20
N GLU A 30 1.99 -6.89 0.76
CA GLU A 30 2.32 -8.06 -0.07
C GLU A 30 1.95 -9.39 0.61
N TRP A 31 2.26 -9.52 1.91
CA TRP A 31 1.94 -10.70 2.69
C TRP A 31 0.43 -10.90 2.81
N TRP A 32 -0.29 -9.84 3.16
CA TRP A 32 -1.75 -9.88 3.23
C TRP A 32 -2.34 -10.26 1.87
N ARG A 33 -1.82 -9.67 0.78
CA ARG A 33 -2.27 -9.96 -0.58
C ARG A 33 -2.04 -11.41 -0.99
N ALA A 34 -0.91 -11.98 -0.62
CA ALA A 34 -0.61 -13.38 -0.89
C ALA A 34 -1.55 -14.32 -0.13
N ILE A 35 -1.94 -13.96 1.10
CA ILE A 35 -2.89 -14.73 1.92
C ILE A 35 -4.31 -14.60 1.37
N SER A 36 -4.82 -13.37 1.27
CA SER A 36 -6.22 -13.09 0.91
C SER A 36 -6.55 -13.44 -0.54
N GLY A 37 -5.54 -13.44 -1.42
CA GLY A 37 -5.68 -13.84 -2.81
C GLY A 37 -5.42 -15.33 -3.07
N SER A 38 -5.03 -16.10 -2.05
CA SER A 38 -4.78 -17.53 -2.22
C SER A 38 -6.10 -18.32 -2.28
N ASN A 39 -6.12 -19.37 -3.10
CA ASN A 39 -7.18 -20.38 -3.07
C ASN A 39 -6.90 -21.48 -2.03
N ASN A 40 -6.03 -21.21 -1.05
CA ASN A 40 -5.63 -22.17 -0.03
C ASN A 40 -6.59 -22.10 1.17
N SER A 41 -7.34 -23.18 1.41
CA SER A 41 -8.34 -23.23 2.47
C SER A 41 -7.77 -23.04 3.88
N LEU A 42 -6.48 -23.33 4.09
CA LEU A 42 -5.81 -23.08 5.38
C LEU A 42 -5.71 -21.59 5.71
N LEU A 43 -5.58 -20.76 4.68
CA LEU A 43 -5.37 -19.32 4.83
C LEU A 43 -6.67 -18.52 4.84
N ALA A 44 -7.80 -19.16 4.48
CA ALA A 44 -9.11 -18.51 4.34
C ALA A 44 -9.64 -17.90 5.65
N ASP A 45 -9.22 -18.43 6.80
CA ASP A 45 -9.64 -17.95 8.12
C ASP A 45 -8.73 -16.85 8.70
N ILE A 46 -7.71 -16.41 7.96
CA ILE A 46 -6.90 -15.24 8.31
C ILE A 46 -7.62 -13.99 7.80
N ARG A 47 -7.87 -13.02 8.69
CA ARG A 47 -8.55 -11.77 8.34
C ARG A 47 -7.74 -10.56 8.80
N ARG A 48 -7.68 -9.55 7.94
CA ARG A 48 -7.12 -8.23 8.27
C ARG A 48 -8.21 -7.34 8.85
N VAL A 49 -7.99 -6.85 10.07
CA VAL A 49 -8.90 -5.92 10.76
C VAL A 49 -8.48 -4.47 10.45
N THR A 50 -7.19 -4.20 10.57
CA THR A 50 -6.54 -2.94 10.18
C THR A 50 -5.16 -3.26 9.61
N PRO A 51 -4.42 -2.31 9.02
CA PRO A 51 -3.04 -2.55 8.61
C PRO A 51 -2.13 -3.11 9.72
N GLU A 52 -2.39 -2.76 10.99
CA GLU A 52 -1.59 -3.16 12.15
C GLU A 52 -2.20 -4.33 12.95
N MET A 53 -3.37 -4.86 12.56
CA MET A 53 -4.11 -5.87 13.31
C MET A 53 -4.79 -6.90 12.41
N TYR A 54 -4.53 -8.17 12.69
CA TYR A 54 -5.08 -9.33 12.01
C TYR A 54 -5.65 -10.31 13.04
N ILE A 55 -6.48 -11.22 12.57
CA ILE A 55 -7.03 -12.33 13.35
C ILE A 55 -6.91 -13.63 12.55
N HIS A 56 -6.82 -14.75 13.24
CA HIS A 56 -6.80 -16.08 12.62
C HIS A 56 -7.49 -17.13 13.49
N ASN A 57 -7.80 -18.27 12.87
CA ASN A 57 -8.30 -19.47 13.54
C ASN A 57 -7.22 -20.56 13.53
N ALA A 58 -6.51 -20.73 14.64
CA ALA A 58 -5.42 -21.67 14.82
C ALA A 58 -5.87 -23.13 14.78
N ALA A 59 -7.17 -23.42 14.93
CA ALA A 59 -7.71 -24.76 14.70
C ALA A 59 -7.72 -25.13 13.20
N VAL A 60 -7.82 -24.13 12.32
CA VAL A 60 -7.70 -24.31 10.86
C VAL A 60 -6.24 -24.19 10.44
N PHE A 61 -5.58 -23.10 10.84
CA PHE A 61 -4.18 -22.87 10.54
C PHE A 61 -3.53 -21.97 11.58
N ASN A 62 -2.56 -22.51 12.32
CA ASN A 62 -1.77 -21.73 13.26
C ASN A 62 -0.70 -20.93 12.51
N VAL A 63 -0.81 -19.60 12.52
CA VAL A 63 0.08 -18.69 11.78
C VAL A 63 1.54 -18.81 12.25
N TYR A 64 1.79 -19.26 13.48
CA TYR A 64 3.15 -19.55 13.93
C TYR A 64 3.88 -20.57 13.04
N ASN A 65 3.13 -21.47 12.40
CA ASN A 65 3.67 -22.49 11.49
C ASN A 65 3.92 -21.98 10.06
N PHE A 66 3.75 -20.69 9.78
CA PHE A 66 3.79 -20.11 8.43
C PHE A 66 5.03 -20.53 7.60
N PHE A 67 6.21 -20.58 8.22
CA PHE A 67 7.45 -20.93 7.53
C PHE A 67 7.80 -22.42 7.52
N ILE A 68 7.07 -23.26 8.26
CA ILE A 68 7.38 -24.69 8.42
C ILE A 68 6.29 -25.61 7.85
N ASP A 69 5.07 -25.11 7.65
CA ASP A 69 3.99 -25.89 7.03
C ASP A 69 4.22 -26.04 5.53
N THR A 70 4.42 -27.28 5.09
CA THR A 70 4.79 -27.58 3.69
C THR A 70 3.68 -27.23 2.70
N ARG A 71 2.42 -27.15 3.14
CA ARG A 71 1.23 -26.92 2.30
C ARG A 71 1.09 -25.49 1.79
N ILE A 72 1.90 -24.57 2.30
CA ILE A 72 1.91 -23.14 1.93
C ILE A 72 3.32 -22.64 1.56
N THR A 73 4.23 -23.57 1.23
CA THR A 73 5.64 -23.25 0.97
C THR A 73 5.81 -22.26 -0.18
N ASP A 74 4.97 -22.35 -1.21
CA ASP A 74 4.94 -21.45 -2.37
C ASP A 74 4.66 -19.98 -1.99
N ILE A 75 3.89 -19.77 -0.92
CA ILE A 75 3.60 -18.45 -0.35
C ILE A 75 4.71 -18.06 0.64
N SER A 76 5.02 -18.93 1.61
CA SER A 76 5.85 -18.55 2.76
C SER A 76 7.31 -18.25 2.39
N GLN A 77 7.87 -18.93 1.37
CA GLN A 77 9.25 -18.70 0.94
C GLN A 77 9.50 -17.26 0.45
N LYS A 78 8.47 -16.60 -0.12
CA LYS A 78 8.56 -15.22 -0.62
C LYS A 78 8.82 -14.19 0.49
N PHE A 79 8.55 -14.56 1.75
CA PHE A 79 8.65 -13.68 2.91
C PHE A 79 9.81 -14.03 3.84
N LYS A 80 10.61 -15.05 3.52
CA LYS A 80 11.81 -15.37 4.31
C LYS A 80 12.79 -14.20 4.29
N GLY A 81 13.28 -13.83 5.48
CA GLY A 81 14.16 -12.67 5.66
C GLY A 81 13.46 -11.31 5.59
N ARG A 82 12.14 -11.28 5.30
CA ARG A 82 11.33 -10.06 5.22
C ARG A 82 10.17 -10.02 6.21
N LEU A 83 9.85 -11.17 6.84
CA LEU A 83 8.85 -11.31 7.90
C LEU A 83 9.42 -12.20 9.02
N ILE A 84 9.27 -11.73 10.26
CA ILE A 84 9.56 -12.48 11.49
C ILE A 84 8.26 -12.62 12.28
N LEU A 85 8.00 -13.84 12.77
CA LEU A 85 6.87 -14.14 13.64
C LEU A 85 7.39 -14.42 15.05
N THR A 86 6.87 -13.70 16.04
CA THR A 86 7.24 -13.89 17.45
C THR A 86 6.00 -14.20 18.27
N LEU A 87 5.93 -15.43 18.78
CA LEU A 87 4.90 -15.84 19.73
C LEU A 87 5.07 -15.06 21.03
N GLN A 88 3.97 -14.47 21.51
CA GLN A 88 3.90 -13.75 22.77
C GLN A 88 3.52 -14.72 23.90
N ASN A 89 4.17 -14.58 25.05
CA ASN A 89 3.86 -15.35 26.25
C ASN A 89 2.42 -15.07 26.72
N ASP A 90 1.84 -16.01 27.49
CA ASP A 90 0.48 -15.99 28.06
C ASP A 90 0.10 -14.67 28.78
N ARG A 91 -1.18 -14.48 29.07
CA ARG A 91 -1.89 -13.23 29.50
C ARG A 91 -1.26 -12.42 30.64
N GLY A 92 -0.18 -12.89 31.28
CA GLY A 92 0.55 -12.22 32.34
C GLY A 92 1.24 -10.89 31.97
N GLY A 93 1.03 -10.35 30.76
CA GLY A 93 1.49 -9.02 30.34
C GLY A 93 3.00 -8.84 30.18
N ARG A 94 3.79 -9.80 30.67
CA ARG A 94 5.26 -9.84 30.54
C ARG A 94 5.61 -10.27 29.11
N GLY A 95 5.72 -9.29 28.22
CA GLY A 95 6.24 -9.49 26.87
C GLY A 95 5.48 -8.79 25.76
N ILE A 96 4.29 -8.20 26.02
CA ILE A 96 3.53 -7.51 24.97
C ILE A 96 4.39 -6.37 24.41
N ASN A 97 4.90 -6.56 23.19
CA ASN A 97 5.71 -5.57 22.49
C ASN A 97 4.84 -4.43 22.00
N ILE A 98 4.56 -3.44 22.86
CA ILE A 98 3.88 -2.21 22.46
C ILE A 98 4.77 -1.48 21.46
N PHE A 99 4.43 -1.54 20.18
CA PHE A 99 5.07 -0.73 19.15
C PHE A 99 4.39 0.63 19.04
N PRO A 100 5.16 1.70 18.77
CA PRO A 100 4.60 3.03 18.59
C PRO A 100 3.69 3.07 17.36
N LYS A 101 2.73 3.99 17.33
CA LYS A 101 1.84 4.19 16.18
C LYS A 101 2.65 4.42 14.90
N GLN A 102 2.45 3.59 13.88
CA GLN A 102 3.30 3.60 12.67
C GLN A 102 2.74 4.49 11.54
N ARG A 103 1.60 5.15 11.77
CA ARG A 103 0.94 6.08 10.82
C ARG A 103 0.86 5.50 9.38
N VAL A 104 0.36 4.27 9.27
CA VAL A 104 0.20 3.57 7.99
C VAL A 104 -1.16 3.88 7.36
N THR A 105 -1.15 4.15 6.05
CA THR A 105 -2.36 4.34 5.25
C THR A 105 -2.88 2.97 4.80
N ASP A 106 -4.19 2.77 4.83
CA ASP A 106 -4.79 1.55 4.30
C ASP A 106 -4.98 1.65 2.77
N LEU A 107 -4.06 1.04 2.01
CA LEU A 107 -3.91 1.17 0.56
C LEU A 107 -4.93 0.33 -0.23
N VAL A 108 -6.20 0.39 0.14
CA VAL A 108 -7.29 -0.36 -0.51
C VAL A 108 -7.70 0.30 -1.83
N SER A 109 -7.74 -0.50 -2.90
CA SER A 109 -8.19 -0.09 -4.23
C SER A 109 -9.63 0.48 -4.20
N GLY A 110 -9.81 1.61 -4.87
CA GLY A 110 -11.07 2.35 -4.97
C GLY A 110 -11.29 3.37 -3.86
N ASN A 111 -10.33 3.55 -2.93
CA ASN A 111 -10.37 4.62 -1.94
C ASN A 111 -9.78 5.92 -2.47
N TRP A 112 -10.08 7.01 -1.75
CA TRP A 112 -9.61 8.36 -2.04
C TRP A 112 -8.43 8.72 -1.15
N PHE A 113 -7.37 9.24 -1.78
CA PHE A 113 -6.12 9.58 -1.11
C PHE A 113 -5.63 10.95 -1.55
N TYR A 114 -4.92 11.64 -0.67
CA TYR A 114 -3.96 12.64 -1.09
C TYR A 114 -2.67 11.95 -1.52
N ILE A 115 -1.98 12.52 -2.51
CA ILE A 115 -0.66 12.05 -2.93
C ILE A 115 0.37 13.06 -2.42
N ARG A 116 1.25 12.62 -1.54
CA ARG A 116 2.24 13.43 -0.81
C ARG A 116 3.65 13.06 -1.22
N SER A 117 4.58 14.01 -1.21
CA SER A 117 5.99 13.69 -1.40
C SER A 117 6.54 12.89 -0.21
N SER A 118 7.31 11.84 -0.49
CA SER A 118 7.93 11.00 0.53
C SER A 118 9.14 11.64 1.21
N VAL A 119 9.66 12.75 0.67
CA VAL A 119 10.83 13.47 1.21
C VAL A 119 10.47 14.83 1.81
N ASP A 120 9.37 15.45 1.35
CA ASP A 120 8.86 16.72 1.88
C ASP A 120 7.36 16.60 2.18
N PRO A 121 6.98 16.30 3.44
CA PRO A 121 5.59 16.05 3.79
C PRO A 121 4.64 17.26 3.64
N GLU A 122 5.15 18.46 3.33
CA GLU A 122 4.32 19.61 3.02
C GLU A 122 3.90 19.66 1.55
N MET A 123 4.55 18.88 0.67
CA MET A 123 4.30 18.89 -0.76
C MET A 123 3.26 17.84 -1.15
N TYR A 124 2.20 18.30 -1.82
CA TYR A 124 1.09 17.45 -2.28
C TYR A 124 0.81 17.65 -3.75
N TRP A 125 0.24 16.63 -4.38
CA TRP A 125 -0.40 16.78 -5.68
C TRP A 125 -1.66 17.63 -5.53
N HIS A 126 -1.77 18.62 -6.40
CA HIS A 126 -2.88 19.54 -6.44
C HIS A 126 -3.37 19.71 -7.86
N TYR A 127 -4.67 19.52 -8.04
CA TYR A 127 -5.34 19.84 -9.29
C TYR A 127 -5.67 21.33 -9.32
N GLU A 128 -5.00 22.06 -10.20
CA GLU A 128 -5.14 23.50 -10.40
C GLU A 128 -5.98 23.78 -11.65
N THR A 129 -7.00 24.63 -11.50
CA THR A 129 -7.84 25.13 -12.60
C THR A 129 -7.62 26.61 -12.89
N LYS A 130 -6.81 27.30 -12.09
CA LYS A 130 -6.49 28.73 -12.28
C LYS A 130 -5.49 28.87 -13.43
N GLY A 131 -5.77 29.78 -14.36
CA GLY A 131 -4.90 30.04 -15.53
C GLY A 131 -5.40 29.44 -16.85
N GLY A 132 -6.61 28.87 -16.90
CA GLY A 132 -7.26 28.45 -18.14
C GLY A 132 -6.91 27.05 -18.64
N TYR A 133 -5.83 26.44 -18.13
CA TYR A 133 -5.40 25.09 -18.46
C TYR A 133 -5.39 24.22 -17.20
N PRO A 134 -6.36 23.32 -17.04
CA PRO A 134 -6.39 22.43 -15.90
C PRO A 134 -5.19 21.47 -15.92
N ARG A 135 -4.52 21.33 -14.79
CA ARG A 135 -3.32 20.51 -14.66
C ARG A 135 -3.15 19.98 -13.24
N ILE A 136 -2.35 18.94 -13.09
CA ILE A 136 -1.90 18.48 -11.79
C ILE A 136 -0.49 19.02 -11.57
N SER A 137 -0.31 19.77 -10.49
CA SER A 137 0.95 20.35 -10.07
C SER A 137 1.27 19.94 -8.63
N VAL A 138 2.43 20.37 -8.14
CA VAL A 138 2.84 20.15 -6.75
C VAL A 138 2.66 21.45 -5.98
N SER A 139 2.05 21.38 -4.80
CA SER A 139 1.76 22.55 -3.98
C SER A 139 2.02 22.27 -2.49
N ARG A 140 2.47 23.31 -1.77
CA ARG A 140 2.52 23.32 -0.29
C ARG A 140 1.21 23.72 0.36
N THR A 141 0.36 24.45 -0.37
CA THR A 141 -0.85 25.07 0.18
C THR A 141 -2.14 24.45 -0.34
N GLY A 142 -2.07 23.78 -1.50
CA GLY A 142 -3.17 23.05 -2.11
C GLY A 142 -2.94 21.55 -2.06
N ARG A 143 -4.02 20.79 -1.92
CA ARG A 143 -4.03 19.33 -2.04
C ARG A 143 -5.35 18.86 -2.62
N SER A 144 -5.30 17.83 -3.46
CA SER A 144 -6.49 17.25 -4.09
C SER A 144 -6.62 15.77 -3.77
N LEU A 145 -7.86 15.29 -3.65
CA LEU A 145 -8.13 13.87 -3.46
C LEU A 145 -8.18 13.15 -4.81
N PHE A 146 -7.52 12.00 -4.86
CA PHE A 146 -7.48 11.10 -6.00
C PHE A 146 -8.04 9.75 -5.60
N CYS A 147 -9.00 9.23 -6.36
CA CYS A 147 -9.42 7.84 -6.26
C CYS A 147 -8.39 7.00 -7.00
N VAL A 148 -7.77 6.05 -6.29
CA VAL A 148 -6.75 5.15 -6.83
C VAL A 148 -7.38 3.79 -7.00
N THR A 149 -7.51 3.32 -8.25
CA THR A 149 -8.15 2.04 -8.56
C THR A 149 -7.17 1.11 -9.26
N ALA A 150 -6.87 -0.02 -8.64
CA ALA A 150 -6.17 -1.12 -9.28
C ALA A 150 -7.09 -1.86 -10.26
N THR A 151 -6.60 -2.15 -11.46
CA THR A 151 -7.42 -2.68 -12.56
C THR A 151 -7.14 -4.13 -12.92
N ASN A 152 -6.02 -4.67 -12.47
CA ASN A 152 -5.62 -6.05 -12.70
C ASN A 152 -6.03 -6.99 -11.56
N VAL A 153 -6.82 -6.50 -10.59
CA VAL A 153 -7.15 -7.18 -9.34
C VAL A 153 -8.57 -6.81 -8.89
N PRO A 154 -9.22 -7.62 -8.02
CA PRO A 154 -10.56 -7.32 -7.57
C PRO A 154 -10.66 -5.97 -6.84
N SER A 155 -11.84 -5.36 -6.93
CA SER A 155 -12.16 -4.15 -6.16
C SER A 155 -12.00 -4.39 -4.65
N ARG A 156 -11.68 -3.33 -3.91
CA ARG A 156 -11.45 -3.38 -2.45
C ARG A 156 -10.27 -4.25 -2.02
N THR A 157 -9.38 -4.62 -2.94
CA THR A 157 -8.14 -5.31 -2.56
C THR A 157 -7.06 -4.31 -2.17
N VAL A 158 -6.22 -4.67 -1.19
CA VAL A 158 -5.00 -3.92 -0.86
C VAL A 158 -4.07 -3.92 -2.07
N MET A 159 -3.64 -2.71 -2.47
CA MET A 159 -2.76 -2.48 -3.61
C MET A 159 -1.30 -2.74 -3.22
N ILE A 160 -0.57 -3.38 -4.12
CA ILE A 160 0.88 -3.63 -3.99
C ILE A 160 1.63 -3.07 -5.20
N GLY A 161 2.96 -2.92 -5.11
CA GLY A 161 3.75 -2.21 -6.11
C GLY A 161 3.59 -2.70 -7.56
N SER A 162 3.31 -3.99 -7.74
CA SER A 162 3.08 -4.61 -9.06
C SER A 162 1.69 -4.37 -9.66
N ASP A 163 0.74 -3.82 -8.89
CA ASP A 163 -0.62 -3.61 -9.36
C ASP A 163 -0.66 -2.48 -10.41
N THR A 164 -1.43 -2.70 -11.48
CA THR A 164 -1.71 -1.65 -12.46
C THR A 164 -2.83 -0.78 -11.91
N VAL A 165 -2.56 0.51 -11.73
CA VAL A 165 -3.49 1.46 -11.13
C VAL A 165 -3.84 2.58 -12.08
N LYS A 166 -5.01 3.17 -11.83
CA LYS A 166 -5.53 4.34 -12.51
C LYS A 166 -5.98 5.36 -11.47
N LEU A 167 -5.91 6.64 -11.84
CA LEU A 167 -6.31 7.74 -10.98
C LEU A 167 -7.56 8.43 -11.55
N SER A 168 -8.46 8.83 -10.66
CA SER A 168 -9.54 9.77 -10.99
C SER A 168 -9.70 10.81 -9.88
N MET A 169 -10.27 11.95 -10.24
CA MET A 169 -10.47 13.10 -9.36
C MET A 169 -11.96 13.37 -9.19
N TRP A 170 -12.35 13.82 -8.00
CA TRP A 170 -13.73 14.17 -7.73
C TRP A 170 -14.17 15.28 -8.70
N SER A 171 -15.28 15.06 -9.42
CA SER A 171 -15.86 16.00 -10.40
C SER A 171 -15.01 16.41 -11.62
N ALA A 172 -13.73 16.02 -11.69
CA ALA A 172 -12.82 16.39 -12.80
C ALA A 172 -12.54 15.24 -13.78
N GLY A 173 -12.97 14.01 -13.45
CA GLY A 173 -12.83 12.84 -14.33
C GLY A 173 -11.54 12.06 -14.09
N ASN A 174 -11.04 11.40 -15.12
CA ASN A 174 -9.83 10.58 -15.04
C ASN A 174 -8.58 11.45 -15.17
N VAL A 175 -7.51 11.03 -14.50
CA VAL A 175 -6.17 11.56 -14.76
C VAL A 175 -5.62 10.90 -16.02
N VAL A 176 -5.10 11.70 -16.94
CA VAL A 176 -4.47 11.27 -18.18
C VAL A 176 -3.12 11.96 -18.35
N ILE A 177 -2.33 11.47 -19.31
CA ILE A 177 -1.12 12.14 -19.78
C ILE A 177 -1.44 12.87 -21.08
N ASP A 178 -1.02 14.12 -21.21
CA ASP A 178 -1.11 14.88 -22.45
C ASP A 178 0.04 14.58 -23.43
N SER A 179 0.09 15.28 -24.56
CA SER A 179 1.13 15.08 -25.58
C SER A 179 2.55 15.42 -25.11
N GLU A 180 2.70 16.15 -24.01
CA GLU A 180 3.98 16.57 -23.44
C GLU A 180 4.41 15.67 -22.26
N GLY A 181 3.58 14.70 -21.87
CA GLY A 181 3.86 13.83 -20.72
C GLY A 181 3.29 14.35 -19.39
N LEU A 182 2.60 15.49 -19.39
CA LEU A 182 2.09 16.13 -18.17
C LEU A 182 0.77 15.49 -17.74
N LEU A 183 0.60 15.39 -16.43
CA LEU A 183 -0.63 14.92 -15.81
C LEU A 183 -1.72 16.00 -15.89
N THR A 184 -2.83 15.66 -16.52
CA THR A 184 -4.00 16.52 -16.66
C THR A 184 -5.30 15.74 -16.44
N ASN A 185 -6.43 16.43 -16.45
CA ASN A 185 -7.74 15.78 -16.47
C ASN A 185 -8.18 15.54 -17.92
N GLY A 186 -8.81 14.40 -18.18
CA GLY A 186 -9.23 14.08 -19.55
C GLY A 186 -10.38 13.10 -19.64
N VAL A 187 -11.05 13.15 -20.79
CA VAL A 187 -12.08 12.21 -21.24
C VAL A 187 -11.53 11.08 -22.11
N GLN A 188 -10.23 11.10 -22.43
CA GLN A 188 -9.57 10.07 -23.22
C GLN A 188 -9.43 8.73 -22.49
N ALA A 189 -8.96 7.71 -23.22
CA ALA A 189 -8.68 6.38 -22.69
C ALA A 189 -7.86 6.48 -21.41
N GLN A 190 -8.35 5.81 -20.37
CA GLN A 190 -7.86 5.94 -19.00
C GLN A 190 -6.40 5.48 -18.93
N TRP A 191 -5.49 6.43 -18.67
CA TRP A 191 -4.07 6.15 -18.49
C TRP A 191 -3.85 5.31 -17.22
N SER A 192 -2.86 4.43 -17.26
CA SER A 192 -2.49 3.54 -16.16
C SER A 192 -0.98 3.43 -16.00
N PHE A 193 -0.55 3.18 -14.78
CA PHE A 193 0.85 2.96 -14.40
C PHE A 193 0.91 1.89 -13.31
N THR A 194 2.11 1.44 -12.93
CA THR A 194 2.25 0.49 -11.83
C THR A 194 2.23 1.23 -10.50
N PHE A 195 1.57 0.68 -9.47
CA PHE A 195 1.47 1.38 -8.19
C PHE A 195 2.84 1.75 -7.59
N GLY A 196 3.86 0.92 -7.84
CA GLY A 196 5.24 1.18 -7.46
C GLY A 196 5.87 2.43 -8.10
N ASP A 197 5.34 2.92 -9.23
CA ASP A 197 5.87 4.11 -9.92
C ASP A 197 5.76 5.39 -9.09
N LEU A 198 4.79 5.45 -8.16
CA LEU A 198 4.68 6.54 -7.19
C LEU A 198 5.94 6.60 -6.33
N ALA A 199 6.33 5.48 -5.72
CA ALA A 199 7.50 5.41 -4.85
C ALA A 199 8.82 5.48 -5.63
N ALA A 200 8.83 5.06 -6.91
CA ALA A 200 10.02 5.04 -7.76
C ALA A 200 10.46 6.43 -8.26
N GLY A 201 9.68 7.48 -8.02
CA GLY A 201 10.03 8.84 -8.44
C GLY A 201 9.85 9.10 -9.93
N ARG A 202 8.93 8.36 -10.59
CA ARG A 202 8.58 8.59 -12.01
C ARG A 202 7.78 9.87 -12.25
N PHE A 203 7.28 10.49 -11.18
CA PHE A 203 6.46 11.70 -11.25
C PHE A 203 7.27 12.92 -10.82
N VAL A 204 7.41 13.87 -11.72
CA VAL A 204 8.48 14.88 -11.67
C VAL A 204 7.85 16.26 -11.69
N PRO A 205 8.03 17.07 -10.63
CA PRO A 205 7.55 18.43 -10.63
C PRO A 205 8.30 19.26 -11.67
N THR A 206 7.57 20.04 -12.47
CA THR A 206 8.08 21.04 -13.41
C THR A 206 7.29 22.34 -13.26
N ASP A 207 7.77 23.44 -13.85
CA ASP A 207 7.04 24.71 -13.86
C ASP A 207 5.66 24.60 -14.55
N SER A 208 5.54 23.68 -15.51
CA SER A 208 4.32 23.43 -16.27
C SER A 208 3.35 22.49 -15.58
N GLY A 209 3.79 21.73 -14.57
CA GLY A 209 2.97 20.74 -13.86
C GLY A 209 3.77 19.49 -13.50
N LEU A 210 3.06 18.40 -13.22
CA LEU A 210 3.67 17.12 -12.87
C LEU A 210 3.83 16.25 -14.12
N LEU A 211 5.06 15.91 -14.47
CA LEU A 211 5.43 15.09 -15.63
C LEU A 211 5.56 13.62 -15.22
N PHE A 212 5.04 12.69 -16.02
CA PHE A 212 5.39 11.28 -15.91
C PHE A 212 6.61 10.98 -16.78
N ASP A 213 7.75 10.77 -16.14
CA ASP A 213 9.02 10.48 -16.80
C ASP A 213 9.29 8.98 -16.79
N ASN A 214 9.62 8.45 -17.97
CA ASN A 214 9.89 7.04 -18.17
C ASN A 214 11.38 6.73 -17.97
N ILE A 215 11.95 7.25 -16.89
CA ILE A 215 13.39 7.14 -16.59
C ILE A 215 13.75 5.66 -16.44
N ASP A 216 14.83 5.26 -17.10
CA ASP A 216 15.50 4.00 -16.82
C ASP A 216 15.90 3.93 -15.33
N ASN A 217 15.83 2.75 -14.72
CA ASN A 217 16.03 2.54 -13.28
C ASN A 217 17.40 3.01 -12.72
N ASP A 218 18.33 3.45 -13.58
CA ASP A 218 19.68 3.90 -13.26
C ASP A 218 19.85 5.43 -13.16
N GLY A 219 18.77 6.20 -13.36
CA GLY A 219 18.78 7.65 -13.17
C GLY A 219 18.90 8.08 -11.70
N PRO A 220 19.31 9.34 -11.41
CA PRO A 220 19.32 9.86 -10.04
C PRO A 220 17.92 9.76 -9.43
N LYS A 221 17.83 9.12 -8.25
CA LYS A 221 16.56 8.88 -7.55
C LYS A 221 15.85 10.21 -7.29
N ARG A 222 14.70 10.39 -7.92
CA ARG A 222 13.83 11.56 -7.72
C ARG A 222 12.95 11.34 -6.49
N PRO A 223 12.41 12.41 -5.88
CA PRO A 223 11.45 12.30 -4.78
C PRO A 223 10.32 11.34 -5.14
N GLY A 224 10.11 10.33 -4.30
CA GLY A 224 8.97 9.45 -4.41
C GLY A 224 7.69 10.13 -3.92
N TRP A 225 6.58 9.45 -4.17
CA TRP A 225 5.25 9.85 -3.78
C TRP A 225 4.58 8.72 -3.00
N GLU A 226 3.75 9.08 -2.04
CA GLU A 226 3.02 8.15 -1.20
C GLU A 226 1.55 8.57 -1.06
N LEU A 227 0.68 7.58 -0.88
CA LEU A 227 -0.74 7.80 -0.62
C LEU A 227 -0.97 8.05 0.88
N VAL A 228 -1.72 9.11 1.19
CA VAL A 228 -2.11 9.45 2.55
C VAL A 228 -3.60 9.80 2.64
N ASN A 229 -4.20 9.52 3.79
CA ASN A 229 -5.60 9.89 4.10
C ASN A 229 -5.70 11.30 4.69
#